data_AF-A0A5J4ZCI3-F1
#
_entry.id   AF-A0A5J4ZCI3-F1
#
_cell.length_a   1.000
_cell.length_b   1.000
_cell.length_c   1.000
_cell.angle_alpha   90.00
_cell.angle_beta   90.00
_cell.angle_gamma   90.00
#
_symmetry.space_group_name_H-M   'P 1'
#
loop_
_entity.id
_entity.type
_entity.pdbx_description
1 polymer ?
#
loop_
_entity_poly.entity_id
_entity_poly.type
_entity_poly.pdbx_seq_one_letter_code
_entity_poly.pdbx_strand_id
1 'polypeptide(L)'
;MTVVAVDASYTAPFLTDVVVIAPGQTTDVLLSANQPSASYYMAAHPYFSAPGVSFDNTTTTGIIVYDGATSSAPKMPVLPAFNDTPTAHKFYSNLTGLVNGSHWKPVPRKVDEHMFVTMGFGLTPCGRNATCGGPLGQRLAASMNNFSFQFPTKLSMLQAFFDNVSGIYTVDFPGQPPLVFDYTNSSNNLNRSIIMTKKSTSVKKVKYNSTVEIVMQNTALVVVENHPIHLHGFSFCVLAQGFGNYDPMNDPKKFNLVNPQVRNTIAVPVGGWAVVRFRANNPGVWLMHCHLDVHLPIGLAMAFVVENGPTPSTTLPPPPPDLPQC
;
A
#
# COMPACT_ATOMS: atom_id res chain seq x y z
N MET A 1 -0.85 -25.09 5.19
CA MET A 1 -1.03 -24.06 6.24
C MET A 1 -2.40 -23.41 6.09
N THR A 2 -3.00 -22.87 7.14
CA THR A 2 -4.32 -22.19 7.06
C THR A 2 -4.23 -20.75 7.53
N VAL A 3 -4.42 -19.80 6.63
CA VAL A 3 -4.50 -18.36 6.98
C VAL A 3 -5.84 -18.09 7.65
N VAL A 4 -5.81 -17.41 8.79
CA VAL A 4 -7.01 -17.12 9.61
C VAL A 4 -7.20 -15.63 9.92
N ALA A 5 -6.16 -14.82 9.80
CA ALA A 5 -6.27 -13.38 9.91
C ALA A 5 -5.18 -12.68 9.10
N VAL A 6 -5.46 -11.43 8.72
CA VAL A 6 -4.53 -10.53 8.05
C VAL A 6 -4.72 -9.13 8.57
N ASP A 7 -3.63 -8.41 8.83
CA ASP A 7 -3.66 -7.03 9.35
C ASP A 7 -4.63 -6.88 10.55
N ALA A 8 -4.56 -7.82 11.49
CA ALA A 8 -5.44 -7.92 12.67
C ALA A 8 -6.95 -8.06 12.37
N SER A 9 -7.32 -8.47 11.15
CA SER A 9 -8.70 -8.74 10.72
C SER A 9 -8.88 -10.20 10.34
N TYR A 10 -9.88 -10.87 10.92
CA TYR A 10 -10.16 -12.27 10.62
C TYR A 10 -10.57 -12.48 9.15
N THR A 11 -10.02 -13.54 8.55
CA THR A 11 -10.37 -13.98 7.20
C THR A 11 -11.24 -15.23 7.27
N ALA A 12 -12.00 -15.49 6.20
CA ALA A 12 -12.42 -16.86 5.96
C ALA A 12 -11.17 -17.75 5.90
N PRO A 13 -11.14 -18.93 6.56
CA PRO A 13 -9.97 -19.79 6.56
C PRO A 13 -9.51 -20.11 5.12
N PHE A 14 -8.24 -19.82 4.83
CA PHE A 14 -7.68 -20.01 3.49
C PHE A 14 -6.50 -20.98 3.55
N LEU A 15 -6.68 -22.15 2.95
CA LEU A 15 -5.65 -23.20 2.89
C LEU A 15 -4.64 -22.85 1.78
N THR A 16 -3.36 -22.84 2.13
CA THR A 16 -2.26 -22.56 1.21
C THR A 16 -0.95 -23.23 1.65
N ASP A 17 -0.05 -23.43 0.69
CA ASP A 17 1.32 -23.89 0.92
C ASP A 17 2.33 -22.74 0.92
N VAL A 18 1.93 -21.56 0.43
CA VAL A 18 2.76 -20.36 0.34
C VAL A 18 1.99 -19.17 0.92
N VAL A 19 2.67 -18.37 1.73
CA VAL A 19 2.18 -17.08 2.23
C VAL A 19 2.98 -15.99 1.52
N VAL A 20 2.28 -14.97 1.03
CA VAL A 20 2.90 -13.84 0.35
C VAL A 20 2.59 -12.59 1.18
N ILE A 21 3.63 -11.92 1.65
CA ILE A 21 3.50 -10.80 2.58
C ILE A 21 4.34 -9.63 2.07
N ALA A 22 3.74 -8.45 1.99
CA ALA A 22 4.46 -7.23 1.67
C ALA A 22 4.83 -6.46 2.94
N PRO A 23 5.88 -5.61 2.91
CA PRO A 23 6.19 -4.72 4.03
C PRO A 23 4.95 -3.96 4.52
N GLY A 24 4.75 -3.95 5.84
CA GLY A 24 3.59 -3.35 6.50
C GLY A 24 2.41 -4.29 6.75
N GLN A 25 2.35 -5.45 6.07
CA GLN A 25 1.29 -6.44 6.30
C GLN A 25 1.62 -7.38 7.46
N THR A 26 0.59 -7.95 8.07
CA THR A 26 0.69 -9.10 8.98
C THR A 26 -0.21 -10.24 8.52
N THR A 27 0.13 -11.48 8.87
CA THR A 27 -0.68 -12.66 8.52
C THR A 27 -0.58 -13.71 9.62
N ASP A 28 -1.72 -14.13 10.14
CA ASP A 28 -1.82 -15.18 11.15
C ASP A 28 -2.14 -16.50 10.46
N VAL A 29 -1.33 -17.51 10.76
CA VAL A 29 -1.34 -18.79 10.05
C VAL A 29 -1.35 -19.94 11.05
N LEU A 30 -2.34 -20.81 10.94
CA LEU A 30 -2.36 -22.07 11.65
C LEU A 30 -1.51 -23.09 10.88
N LEU A 31 -0.46 -23.58 11.55
CA LEU A 31 0.34 -24.69 11.08
C LEU A 31 -0.11 -25.98 11.79
N SER A 32 -0.48 -27.00 11.02
CA SER A 32 -0.76 -28.33 11.57
C SER A 32 0.52 -29.17 11.56
N ALA A 33 1.02 -29.54 12.75
CA ALA A 33 2.22 -30.37 12.90
C ALA A 33 1.87 -31.86 12.76
N ASN A 34 1.49 -32.27 11.54
CA ASN A 34 1.02 -33.63 11.23
C ASN A 34 1.96 -34.43 10.29
N GLN A 35 3.19 -33.95 10.11
CA GLN A 35 4.20 -34.61 9.28
C GLN A 35 5.03 -35.63 10.09
N PRO A 36 5.77 -36.56 9.44
CA PRO A 36 6.65 -37.48 10.15
C PRO A 36 7.65 -36.74 11.05
N SER A 37 7.98 -37.32 12.21
CA SER A 37 8.95 -36.73 13.16
C SER A 37 10.31 -36.52 12.49
N ALA A 38 10.64 -35.26 12.23
CA ALA A 38 11.85 -34.79 11.56
C ALA A 38 11.99 -33.27 11.78
N SER A 39 13.03 -32.68 11.21
CA SER A 39 13.20 -31.23 11.12
C SER A 39 12.80 -30.72 9.74
N TYR A 40 12.19 -29.54 9.67
CA TYR A 40 11.69 -28.90 8.45
C TYR A 40 12.14 -27.44 8.43
N TYR A 41 12.60 -26.96 7.28
CA TYR A 41 12.84 -25.52 7.12
C TYR A 41 11.52 -24.78 6.96
N MET A 42 11.40 -23.66 7.67
CA MET A 42 10.57 -22.54 7.26
C MET A 42 11.47 -21.61 6.46
N ALA A 43 11.11 -21.30 5.21
CA ALA A 43 11.94 -20.50 4.33
C ALA A 43 11.16 -19.32 3.75
N ALA A 44 11.84 -18.20 3.56
CA ALA A 44 11.30 -17.03 2.89
C ALA A 44 12.34 -16.45 1.92
N HIS A 45 11.87 -16.00 0.77
CA HIS A 45 12.67 -15.30 -0.22
C HIS A 45 11.81 -14.22 -0.89
N PRO A 46 12.42 -13.22 -1.54
CA PRO A 46 11.66 -12.11 -2.10
C PRO A 46 10.76 -12.53 -3.28
N TYR A 47 9.55 -11.96 -3.31
CA TYR A 47 8.83 -11.72 -4.56
C TYR A 47 9.27 -10.36 -5.10
N PHE A 48 9.87 -10.32 -6.28
CA PHE A 48 10.42 -9.12 -6.89
C PHE A 48 9.93 -8.99 -8.34
N SER A 49 9.30 -7.86 -8.65
CA SER A 49 8.59 -7.65 -9.92
C SER A 49 9.20 -6.57 -10.81
N ALA A 50 10.15 -5.78 -10.31
CA ALA A 50 10.79 -4.70 -11.07
C ALA A 50 11.84 -5.26 -12.05
N PRO A 51 11.63 -5.14 -13.37
CA PRO A 51 12.57 -5.67 -14.35
C PRO A 51 13.89 -4.89 -14.36
N GLY A 52 15.01 -5.61 -14.40
CA GLY A 52 16.35 -5.02 -14.58
C GLY A 52 16.90 -4.26 -13.37
N VAL A 53 16.21 -4.32 -12.22
CA VAL A 53 16.67 -3.72 -10.96
C VAL A 53 17.34 -4.79 -10.10
N SER A 54 18.51 -4.47 -9.55
CA SER A 54 19.21 -5.35 -8.61
C SER A 54 18.48 -5.42 -7.27
N PHE A 55 18.37 -6.61 -6.70
CA PHE A 55 17.80 -6.84 -5.38
C PHE A 55 18.58 -7.95 -4.67
N ASP A 56 18.46 -8.00 -3.34
CA ASP A 56 18.98 -9.11 -2.55
C ASP A 56 18.05 -10.32 -2.76
N ASN A 57 18.54 -11.34 -3.48
CA ASN A 57 17.80 -12.58 -3.77
C ASN A 57 18.17 -13.73 -2.82
N THR A 58 18.67 -13.42 -1.62
CA THR A 58 18.98 -14.44 -0.63
C THR A 58 17.70 -15.06 -0.05
N THR A 59 17.80 -16.33 0.35
CA THR A 59 16.74 -17.04 1.08
C THR A 59 17.09 -17.05 2.55
N THR A 60 16.16 -16.60 3.40
CA THR A 60 16.27 -16.73 4.85
C THR A 60 15.55 -17.99 5.32
N THR A 61 16.03 -18.60 6.40
CA THR A 61 15.46 -19.84 6.94
C THR A 61 15.35 -19.82 8.47
N GLY A 62 14.31 -20.47 8.97
CA GLY A 62 14.17 -20.95 10.35
C GLY A 62 13.90 -22.46 10.35
N ILE A 63 13.96 -23.11 11.50
CA ILE A 63 13.79 -24.57 11.60
C ILE A 63 12.62 -24.90 12.53
N ILE A 64 11.71 -25.74 12.05
CA ILE A 64 10.66 -26.39 12.85
C ILE A 64 11.14 -27.81 13.15
N VAL A 65 11.30 -28.13 14.43
CA VAL A 65 11.79 -29.44 14.90
C VAL A 65 10.66 -30.14 15.64
N TYR A 66 10.31 -31.35 15.20
CA TYR A 66 9.42 -32.22 15.96
C TYR A 66 10.17 -32.76 17.18
N ASP A 67 9.50 -32.83 18.33
CA ASP A 67 10.10 -33.41 19.52
C ASP A 67 10.51 -34.87 19.27
N GLY A 68 11.70 -35.25 19.75
CA GLY A 68 12.32 -36.55 19.47
C GLY A 68 12.85 -36.75 18.04
N ALA A 69 12.86 -35.74 17.17
CA ALA A 69 13.46 -35.84 15.84
C ALA A 69 14.97 -36.10 15.93
N THR A 70 15.44 -37.17 15.26
CA THR A 70 16.86 -37.58 15.26
C THR A 70 17.62 -37.13 14.00
N SER A 71 16.91 -36.58 13.00
CA SER A 71 17.49 -36.17 11.73
C SER A 71 18.26 -34.87 11.85
N SER A 72 19.51 -34.86 11.38
CA SER A 72 20.40 -33.68 11.39
C SER A 72 20.16 -32.71 10.23
N ALA A 73 19.42 -33.09 9.19
CA ALA A 73 19.20 -32.28 7.99
C ALA A 73 17.72 -31.90 7.83
N PRO A 74 17.35 -30.62 8.05
CA PRO A 74 15.98 -30.17 7.85
C PRO A 74 15.56 -30.24 6.37
N LYS A 75 14.30 -30.61 6.11
CA LYS A 75 13.74 -30.69 4.75
C LYS A 75 13.37 -29.29 4.24
N MET A 76 13.88 -28.91 3.07
CA MET A 76 13.59 -27.63 2.43
C MET A 76 12.25 -27.67 1.67
N PRO A 77 11.36 -26.67 1.84
CA PRO A 77 10.17 -26.56 1.01
C PRO A 77 10.50 -26.12 -0.42
N VAL A 78 9.59 -26.38 -1.36
CA VAL A 78 9.67 -25.80 -2.70
C VAL A 78 9.22 -24.34 -2.63
N LEU A 79 10.12 -23.42 -2.96
CA LEU A 79 9.82 -21.99 -3.04
C LEU A 79 9.44 -21.62 -4.49
N PRO A 80 8.44 -20.74 -4.69
CA PRO A 80 8.16 -20.17 -6.00
C PRO A 80 9.37 -19.45 -6.60
N ALA A 81 9.35 -19.16 -7.90
CA ALA A 81 10.34 -18.25 -8.48
C ALA A 81 10.13 -16.83 -7.92
N PHE A 82 11.20 -16.05 -7.76
CA PHE A 82 11.10 -14.68 -7.22
C PHE A 82 10.18 -13.77 -8.05
N ASN A 83 9.98 -14.08 -9.32
CA ASN A 83 9.13 -13.34 -10.26
C ASN A 83 7.79 -14.03 -10.54
N ASP A 84 7.36 -14.98 -9.70
CA ASP A 84 6.07 -15.68 -9.83
C ASP A 84 4.90 -14.78 -9.40
N THR A 85 4.59 -13.78 -10.25
CA THR A 85 3.45 -12.88 -10.09
C THR A 85 2.10 -13.62 -9.99
N PRO A 86 1.82 -14.70 -10.76
CA PRO A 86 0.59 -15.46 -10.59
C PRO A 86 0.39 -16.00 -9.17
N THR A 87 1.42 -16.60 -8.55
CA THR A 87 1.34 -17.10 -7.17
C THR A 87 1.12 -15.96 -6.17
N ALA A 88 1.86 -14.85 -6.32
CA ALA A 88 1.69 -13.66 -5.48
C ALA A 88 0.26 -13.08 -5.59
N HIS A 89 -0.22 -12.89 -6.80
CA HIS A 89 -1.54 -12.33 -7.06
C HIS A 89 -2.65 -13.23 -6.51
N LYS A 90 -2.56 -14.55 -6.71
CA LYS A 90 -3.53 -15.53 -6.18
C LYS A 90 -3.66 -15.43 -4.67
N PHE A 91 -2.55 -15.30 -3.94
CA PHE A 91 -2.59 -15.12 -2.49
C PHE A 91 -3.28 -13.80 -2.11
N TYR A 92 -2.88 -12.69 -2.74
CA TYR A 92 -3.44 -11.38 -2.42
C TYR A 92 -4.93 -11.22 -2.78
N SER A 93 -5.43 -11.88 -3.82
CA SER A 93 -6.80 -11.67 -4.31
C SER A 93 -7.83 -12.67 -3.80
N ASN A 94 -7.42 -13.88 -3.37
CA ASN A 94 -8.35 -14.92 -2.92
C ASN A 94 -8.75 -14.83 -1.44
N LEU A 95 -8.10 -13.98 -0.65
CA LEU A 95 -8.45 -13.76 0.75
C LEU A 95 -9.76 -12.97 0.87
N THR A 96 -10.66 -13.45 1.72
CA THR A 96 -11.95 -12.81 2.01
C THR A 96 -12.14 -12.65 3.52
N GLY A 97 -12.94 -11.67 3.92
CA GLY A 97 -13.24 -11.42 5.33
C GLY A 97 -14.15 -12.50 5.93
N LEU A 98 -13.99 -12.77 7.23
CA LEU A 98 -14.87 -13.69 7.96
C LEU A 98 -16.23 -13.05 8.24
N VAL A 99 -17.23 -13.35 7.41
CA VAL A 99 -18.61 -12.85 7.58
C VAL A 99 -19.19 -13.35 8.90
N ASN A 100 -19.92 -12.48 9.60
CA ASN A 100 -20.53 -12.76 10.91
C ASN A 100 -19.55 -13.10 12.05
N GLY A 101 -18.23 -12.92 11.86
CA GLY A 101 -17.28 -12.94 12.96
C GLY A 101 -17.47 -11.74 13.90
N SER A 102 -16.95 -11.83 15.13
CA SER A 102 -17.17 -10.83 16.21
C SER A 102 -16.84 -9.38 15.85
N HIS A 103 -15.96 -9.16 14.88
CA HIS A 103 -15.52 -7.83 14.44
C HIS A 103 -15.85 -7.53 12.97
N TRP A 104 -16.65 -8.38 12.33
CA TRP A 104 -17.05 -8.17 10.95
C TRP A 104 -17.98 -6.95 10.85
N LYS A 105 -17.73 -6.10 9.84
CA LYS A 105 -18.58 -4.98 9.48
C LYS A 105 -18.89 -5.04 7.99
N PRO A 106 -20.13 -4.73 7.58
CA PRO A 106 -20.47 -4.66 6.17
C PRO A 106 -19.72 -3.52 5.49
N VAL A 107 -19.38 -3.73 4.22
CA VAL A 107 -18.73 -2.72 3.38
C VAL A 107 -19.63 -1.50 3.23
N PRO A 108 -19.12 -0.27 3.42
CA PRO A 108 -19.85 0.94 3.07
C PRO A 108 -20.32 0.94 1.61
N ARG A 109 -21.64 1.03 1.40
CA ARG A 109 -22.26 0.94 0.08
C ARG A 109 -22.38 2.29 -0.63
N LYS A 110 -22.73 3.33 0.12
CA LYS A 110 -22.76 4.70 -0.37
C LYS A 110 -21.35 5.28 -0.29
N VAL A 111 -20.82 5.72 -1.41
CA VAL A 111 -19.54 6.43 -1.48
C VAL A 111 -19.82 7.93 -1.52
N ASP A 112 -19.09 8.70 -0.71
CA ASP A 112 -19.21 10.16 -0.66
C ASP A 112 -18.07 10.83 -1.45
N GLU A 113 -16.90 10.19 -1.51
CA GLU A 113 -15.71 10.68 -2.22
C GLU A 113 -15.11 9.56 -3.09
N HIS A 114 -14.97 9.80 -4.40
CA HIS A 114 -14.27 8.92 -5.32
C HIS A 114 -12.91 9.52 -5.69
N MET A 115 -11.87 8.70 -5.63
CA MET A 115 -10.52 9.08 -6.04
C MET A 115 -9.95 8.07 -7.02
N PHE A 116 -9.26 8.57 -8.04
CA PHE A 116 -8.36 7.80 -8.88
C PHE A 116 -6.95 8.33 -8.61
N VAL A 117 -6.09 7.47 -8.09
CA VAL A 117 -4.73 7.81 -7.67
C VAL A 117 -3.75 7.00 -8.49
N THR A 118 -3.14 7.63 -9.50
CA THR A 118 -1.98 7.05 -10.17
C THR A 118 -0.79 7.05 -9.24
N MET A 119 0.05 6.02 -9.31
CA MET A 119 1.23 5.89 -8.47
C MET A 119 2.36 5.20 -9.22
N GLY A 120 3.57 5.51 -8.79
CA GLY A 120 4.79 4.96 -9.34
C GLY A 120 5.89 6.00 -9.39
N PHE A 121 6.90 5.71 -10.21
CA PHE A 121 8.08 6.55 -10.32
C PHE A 121 7.91 7.69 -11.31
N GLY A 122 8.78 8.67 -11.16
CA GLY A 122 8.96 9.79 -12.05
C GLY A 122 10.30 10.44 -11.80
N LEU A 123 10.48 11.65 -12.31
CA LEU A 123 11.71 12.41 -12.16
C LEU A 123 11.42 13.81 -11.64
N THR A 124 12.36 14.35 -10.87
CA THR A 124 12.37 15.77 -10.48
C THR A 124 13.63 16.46 -11.00
N PRO A 125 13.59 17.76 -11.28
CA PRO A 125 14.74 18.48 -11.81
C PRO A 125 15.99 18.31 -10.94
N CYS A 126 17.14 18.05 -11.56
CA CYS A 126 18.41 17.90 -10.83
C CYS A 126 18.83 19.18 -10.07
N GLY A 127 18.43 20.34 -10.60
CA GLY A 127 18.90 21.67 -10.19
C GLY A 127 19.89 22.24 -11.21
N ARG A 128 20.03 23.57 -11.28
CA ARG A 128 20.80 24.24 -12.35
C ARG A 128 22.32 24.00 -12.28
N ASN A 129 22.86 23.68 -11.11
CA ASN A 129 24.30 23.49 -10.86
C ASN A 129 24.62 22.15 -10.18
N ALA A 130 23.85 21.11 -10.49
CA ALA A 130 24.04 19.78 -9.92
C ALA A 130 24.12 18.72 -11.02
N THR A 131 24.91 17.67 -10.77
CA THR A 131 24.95 16.47 -11.60
C THR A 131 24.20 15.36 -10.86
N CYS A 132 23.24 14.73 -11.52
CA CYS A 132 22.45 13.64 -10.94
C CYS A 132 22.71 12.35 -11.73
N GLY A 133 22.93 11.25 -11.01
CA GLY A 133 23.11 9.91 -11.58
C GLY A 133 21.81 9.19 -11.94
N GLY A 134 20.65 9.84 -11.74
CA GLY A 134 19.36 9.24 -12.08
C GLY A 134 19.06 9.28 -13.57
N PRO A 135 17.95 8.64 -13.99
CA PRO A 135 17.57 8.60 -15.40
C PRO A 135 17.48 9.99 -16.03
N LEU A 136 17.92 10.11 -17.27
CA LEU A 136 17.93 11.37 -18.04
C LEU A 136 18.69 12.52 -17.36
N GLY A 137 19.65 12.21 -16.47
CA GLY A 137 20.40 13.20 -15.70
C GLY A 137 19.55 13.93 -14.65
N GLN A 138 18.41 13.36 -14.25
CA GLN A 138 17.49 13.93 -13.26
C GLN A 138 17.54 13.19 -11.93
N ARG A 139 16.83 13.69 -10.92
CA ARG A 139 16.66 12.99 -9.64
C ARG A 139 15.51 12.00 -9.75
N LEU A 140 15.73 10.76 -9.34
CA LEU A 140 14.64 9.80 -9.16
C LEU A 140 13.62 10.36 -8.16
N ALA A 141 12.35 10.24 -8.51
CA ALA A 141 11.24 10.62 -7.66
C ALA A 141 10.16 9.56 -7.77
N ALA A 142 9.22 9.61 -6.85
CA ALA A 142 7.98 8.87 -6.93
C ALA A 142 6.83 9.79 -6.53
N SER A 143 5.61 9.45 -6.95
CA SER A 143 4.47 10.35 -6.80
C SER A 143 3.14 9.63 -6.73
N MET A 144 2.15 10.31 -6.16
CA MET A 144 0.74 9.96 -6.27
C MET A 144 0.00 11.09 -7.01
N ASN A 145 -0.72 10.77 -8.09
CA ASN A 145 -1.32 11.75 -9.02
C ASN A 145 -0.34 12.83 -9.50
N ASN A 146 0.90 12.44 -9.78
CA ASN A 146 2.00 13.31 -10.21
C ASN A 146 2.47 14.35 -9.15
N PHE A 147 2.05 14.19 -7.90
CA PHE A 147 2.54 14.97 -6.76
C PHE A 147 3.53 14.11 -5.98
N SER A 148 4.80 14.49 -6.01
CA SER A 148 5.86 13.83 -5.25
C SER A 148 5.90 14.43 -3.86
N PHE A 149 5.49 13.66 -2.85
CA PHE A 149 5.33 14.15 -1.49
C PHE A 149 6.65 14.69 -0.93
N GLN A 150 6.56 15.82 -0.24
CA GLN A 150 7.65 16.41 0.51
C GLN A 150 7.18 16.63 1.95
N PHE A 151 7.89 16.05 2.92
CA PHE A 151 7.62 16.31 4.33
C PHE A 151 7.89 17.79 4.66
N PRO A 152 7.01 18.46 5.42
CA PRO A 152 7.25 19.81 5.87
C PRO A 152 8.43 19.82 6.86
N THR A 153 9.21 20.91 6.85
CA THR A 153 10.39 21.07 7.72
C THR A 153 10.20 22.10 8.83
N LYS A 154 9.14 22.90 8.76
CA LYS A 154 8.89 24.00 9.71
C LYS A 154 7.97 23.60 10.87
N LEU A 155 6.99 22.75 10.59
CA LEU A 155 5.98 22.31 11.55
C LEU A 155 5.40 20.98 11.07
N SER A 156 5.02 20.10 11.99
CA SER A 156 4.28 18.89 11.61
C SER A 156 2.90 19.26 11.04
N MET A 157 2.41 18.47 10.07
CA MET A 157 1.08 18.72 9.48
C MET A 157 -0.05 18.58 10.52
N LEU A 158 0.10 17.69 11.50
CA LEU A 158 -0.90 17.48 12.56
C LEU A 158 -0.98 18.70 13.48
N GLN A 159 0.16 19.24 13.88
CA GLN A 159 0.19 20.47 14.68
C GLN A 159 -0.34 21.66 13.89
N ALA A 160 0.04 21.79 12.61
CA ALA A 160 -0.51 22.83 11.74
C ALA A 160 -2.03 22.73 11.57
N PHE A 161 -2.57 21.51 11.52
CA PHE A 161 -4.01 21.27 11.50
C PHE A 161 -4.68 21.65 12.83
N PHE A 162 -4.11 21.24 13.97
CA PHE A 162 -4.66 21.52 15.29
C PHE A 162 -4.66 23.03 15.62
N ASP A 163 -3.54 23.71 15.39
CA ASP A 163 -3.35 25.13 15.69
C ASP A 163 -3.83 26.07 14.56
N ASN A 164 -4.40 25.51 13.49
CA ASN A 164 -4.86 26.25 12.30
C ASN A 164 -3.77 27.14 11.66
N VAL A 165 -2.54 26.62 11.55
CA VAL A 165 -1.38 27.30 10.98
C VAL A 165 -1.33 27.13 9.46
N SER A 166 -1.35 28.24 8.73
CA SER A 166 -1.24 28.26 7.27
C SER A 166 0.21 28.09 6.78
N GLY A 167 0.39 27.64 5.53
CA GLY A 167 1.69 27.62 4.86
C GLY A 167 2.58 26.40 5.13
N ILE A 168 2.05 25.39 5.85
CA ILE A 168 2.73 24.11 6.10
C ILE A 168 2.37 23.07 5.03
N TYR A 169 1.10 23.01 4.65
CA TYR A 169 0.60 22.17 3.56
C TYR A 169 -0.54 22.88 2.81
N THR A 170 -0.87 22.38 1.62
CA THR A 170 -2.03 22.82 0.83
C THR A 170 -3.08 21.72 0.79
N VAL A 171 -4.36 22.08 0.62
CA VAL A 171 -5.50 21.13 0.56
C VAL A 171 -5.95 20.83 -0.88
N ASP A 172 -5.02 20.93 -1.82
CA ASP A 172 -5.26 20.86 -3.28
C ASP A 172 -4.88 19.51 -3.90
N PHE A 173 -4.74 18.45 -3.11
CA PHE A 173 -4.34 17.15 -3.64
C PHE A 173 -5.44 16.66 -4.60
N PRO A 174 -5.10 16.37 -5.87
CA PRO A 174 -6.11 16.12 -6.87
C PRO A 174 -6.72 14.73 -6.65
N GLY A 175 -8.06 14.65 -6.66
CA GLY A 175 -8.79 13.37 -6.58
C GLY A 175 -8.69 12.52 -7.85
N GLN A 176 -8.12 13.05 -8.93
CA GLN A 176 -7.94 12.41 -10.22
C GLN A 176 -6.53 12.73 -10.74
N PRO A 177 -5.91 11.88 -11.56
CA PRO A 177 -4.62 12.20 -12.15
C PRO A 177 -4.76 13.43 -13.07
N PRO A 178 -3.79 14.37 -13.04
CA PRO A 178 -3.85 15.59 -13.84
C PRO A 178 -3.74 15.33 -15.36
N LEU A 179 -3.28 14.14 -15.75
CA LEU A 179 -3.20 13.69 -17.13
C LEU A 179 -3.63 12.22 -17.22
N VAL A 180 -4.48 11.93 -18.20
CA VAL A 180 -4.86 10.57 -18.55
C VAL A 180 -3.99 10.07 -19.69
N PHE A 181 -3.43 8.88 -19.53
CA PHE A 181 -2.65 8.18 -20.53
C PHE A 181 -2.80 6.67 -20.29
N ASP A 182 -2.24 5.86 -21.20
CA ASP A 182 -2.13 4.42 -20.96
C ASP A 182 -1.11 4.15 -19.85
N TYR A 183 -1.58 4.12 -18.61
CA TYR A 183 -0.74 4.08 -17.40
C TYR A 183 0.21 2.89 -17.39
N THR A 184 -0.24 1.74 -17.90
CA THR A 184 0.51 0.48 -17.85
C THR A 184 1.30 0.14 -19.12
N ASN A 185 1.24 0.97 -20.15
CA ASN A 185 2.01 0.75 -21.37
C ASN A 185 3.51 0.97 -21.14
N SER A 186 4.30 -0.09 -21.30
CA SER A 186 5.76 -0.07 -21.14
C SER A 186 6.49 0.87 -22.10
N SER A 187 5.87 1.25 -23.22
CA SER A 187 6.42 2.26 -24.15
C SER A 187 6.45 3.67 -23.54
N ASN A 188 5.73 3.90 -22.43
CA ASN A 188 5.81 5.14 -21.67
C ASN A 188 7.04 5.21 -20.75
N ASN A 189 7.85 4.15 -20.66
CA ASN A 189 9.09 4.19 -19.90
C ASN A 189 10.01 5.31 -20.41
N LEU A 190 10.50 6.15 -19.49
CA LEU A 190 11.30 7.33 -19.78
C LEU A 190 10.67 8.35 -20.76
N ASN A 191 9.33 8.33 -20.93
CA ASN A 191 8.63 9.30 -21.77
C ASN A 191 8.72 10.72 -21.19
N ARG A 192 9.54 11.55 -21.84
CA ARG A 192 9.88 12.92 -21.40
C ARG A 192 8.69 13.86 -21.23
N SER A 193 7.58 13.59 -21.92
CA SER A 193 6.39 14.44 -21.86
C SER A 193 5.57 14.23 -20.58
N ILE A 194 5.73 13.10 -19.89
CA ILE A 194 4.89 12.69 -18.75
C ILE A 194 5.67 12.22 -17.52
N ILE A 195 6.99 12.05 -17.62
CA ILE A 195 7.83 11.50 -16.55
C ILE A 195 8.12 12.48 -15.40
N MET A 196 7.98 13.79 -15.63
CA MET A 196 8.32 14.79 -14.63
C MET A 196 7.20 14.95 -13.59
N THR A 197 7.56 14.86 -12.31
CA THR A 197 6.67 15.10 -11.18
C THR A 197 7.02 16.38 -10.44
N LYS A 198 6.01 16.96 -9.78
CA LYS A 198 6.11 18.17 -8.97
C LYS A 198 6.26 17.78 -7.50
N LYS A 199 7.32 18.28 -6.84
CA LYS A 199 7.44 18.21 -5.37
C LYS A 199 6.30 19.00 -4.72
N SER A 200 5.62 18.41 -3.73
CA SER A 200 4.45 19.01 -3.11
C SER A 200 4.23 18.50 -1.69
N THR A 201 3.78 19.38 -0.79
CA THR A 201 3.21 19.04 0.53
C THR A 201 1.71 19.31 0.46
N SER A 202 1.00 18.47 -0.28
CA SER A 202 -0.43 18.61 -0.57
C SER A 202 -1.22 17.45 0.01
N VAL A 203 -2.40 17.74 0.56
CA VAL A 203 -3.25 16.79 1.28
C VAL A 203 -4.65 16.75 0.68
N LYS A 204 -5.30 15.58 0.77
CA LYS A 204 -6.72 15.45 0.45
C LYS A 204 -7.52 15.69 1.73
N LYS A 205 -8.22 16.82 1.80
CA LYS A 205 -9.17 17.09 2.88
C LYS A 205 -10.45 16.29 2.66
N VAL A 206 -10.94 15.63 3.70
CA VAL A 206 -12.19 14.87 3.69
C VAL A 206 -13.03 15.19 4.93
N LYS A 207 -14.35 15.23 4.75
CA LYS A 207 -15.28 15.44 5.86
C LYS A 207 -15.25 14.25 6.81
N TYR A 208 -15.42 14.51 8.10
CA TYR A 208 -15.64 13.45 9.08
C TYR A 208 -16.76 12.53 8.61
N ASN A 209 -16.55 11.23 8.75
CA ASN A 209 -17.51 10.16 8.48
C ASN A 209 -17.79 9.85 7.00
N SER A 210 -17.18 10.58 6.05
CA SER A 210 -17.31 10.29 4.61
C SER A 210 -16.77 8.90 4.27
N THR A 211 -17.45 8.20 3.38
CA THR A 211 -16.92 6.99 2.75
C THR A 211 -16.07 7.38 1.54
N VAL A 212 -14.79 7.01 1.56
CA VAL A 212 -13.83 7.28 0.49
C VAL A 212 -13.54 5.98 -0.26
N GLU A 213 -13.73 6.01 -1.57
CA GLU A 213 -13.30 4.95 -2.50
C GLU A 213 -12.07 5.42 -3.27
N ILE A 214 -11.01 4.61 -3.27
CA ILE A 214 -9.77 4.92 -3.98
C ILE A 214 -9.49 3.81 -4.98
N VAL A 215 -9.40 4.17 -6.25
CA VAL A 215 -8.74 3.38 -7.29
C VAL A 215 -7.26 3.74 -7.25
N MET A 216 -6.41 2.78 -6.87
CA MET A 216 -4.96 2.88 -6.89
C MET A 216 -4.46 2.29 -8.20
N GLN A 217 -3.90 3.12 -9.09
CA GLN A 217 -3.45 2.71 -10.42
C GLN A 217 -1.93 2.80 -10.52
N ASN A 218 -1.28 1.67 -10.73
CA ASN A 218 0.15 1.63 -10.99
C ASN A 218 0.48 2.17 -12.39
N THR A 219 1.68 2.73 -12.58
CA THR A 219 2.16 3.26 -13.85
C THR A 219 3.44 2.53 -14.30
N ALA A 220 3.72 2.53 -15.60
CA ALA A 220 4.92 1.95 -16.20
C ALA A 220 6.05 2.98 -16.39
N LEU A 221 5.97 4.13 -15.71
CA LEU A 221 7.00 5.17 -15.77
C LEU A 221 8.25 4.73 -15.00
N VAL A 222 9.43 4.88 -15.62
CA VAL A 222 10.76 4.45 -15.13
C VAL A 222 10.90 2.94 -14.95
N VAL A 223 10.09 2.34 -14.10
CA VAL A 223 10.04 0.90 -13.87
C VAL A 223 8.66 0.52 -13.35
N VAL A 224 8.12 -0.58 -13.84
CA VAL A 224 6.85 -1.13 -13.35
C VAL A 224 7.13 -2.02 -12.15
N GLU A 225 6.43 -1.81 -11.04
CA GLU A 225 6.72 -2.52 -9.78
C GLU A 225 5.48 -2.65 -8.89
N ASN A 226 5.37 -3.73 -8.13
CA ASN A 226 4.38 -3.84 -7.05
C ASN A 226 4.66 -2.81 -5.92
N HIS A 227 3.62 -2.13 -5.44
CA HIS A 227 3.77 -1.15 -4.37
C HIS A 227 2.85 -1.48 -3.18
N PRO A 228 3.40 -1.82 -1.98
CA PRO A 228 2.60 -1.94 -0.77
C PRO A 228 2.19 -0.57 -0.27
N ILE A 229 0.94 -0.18 -0.50
CA ILE A 229 0.41 1.11 -0.05
C ILE A 229 -0.28 0.92 1.30
N HIS A 230 0.26 1.60 2.31
CA HIS A 230 -0.25 1.64 3.68
C HIS A 230 -0.99 2.94 3.93
N LEU A 231 -2.10 2.88 4.67
CA LEU A 231 -2.86 4.04 5.14
C LEU A 231 -2.85 4.07 6.67
N HIS A 232 -2.30 5.15 7.24
CA HIS A 232 -2.31 5.38 8.68
C HIS A 232 -3.73 5.69 9.18
N GLY A 233 -3.99 5.40 10.45
CA GLY A 233 -5.26 5.76 11.12
C GLY A 233 -6.49 4.98 10.69
N PHE A 234 -6.39 4.13 9.65
CA PHE A 234 -7.50 3.38 9.09
C PHE A 234 -7.08 1.98 8.65
N SER A 235 -8.04 1.07 8.70
CA SER A 235 -8.08 -0.09 7.80
C SER A 235 -9.14 0.14 6.74
N PHE A 236 -8.99 -0.51 5.59
CA PHE A 236 -9.85 -0.38 4.43
C PHE A 236 -10.29 -1.76 3.90
N CYS A 237 -11.48 -1.79 3.31
CA CYS A 237 -11.99 -2.95 2.58
C CYS A 237 -11.31 -3.00 1.20
N VAL A 238 -10.68 -4.11 0.84
CA VAL A 238 -10.12 -4.34 -0.49
C VAL A 238 -11.19 -4.95 -1.38
N LEU A 239 -11.74 -4.17 -2.30
CA LEU A 239 -12.89 -4.58 -3.10
C LEU A 239 -12.51 -5.44 -4.30
N ALA A 240 -11.45 -5.05 -5.00
CA ALA A 240 -10.95 -5.76 -6.17
C ALA A 240 -9.50 -5.34 -6.45
N GLN A 241 -8.80 -6.20 -7.17
CA GLN A 241 -7.46 -5.96 -7.70
C GLN A 241 -7.40 -6.53 -9.11
N GLY A 242 -6.60 -5.93 -9.98
CA GLY A 242 -6.46 -6.36 -11.37
C GLY A 242 -5.15 -5.89 -12.00
N PHE A 243 -4.94 -6.28 -13.25
CA PHE A 243 -3.80 -5.86 -14.06
C PHE A 243 -4.25 -4.93 -15.19
N GLY A 244 -3.30 -4.18 -15.75
CA GLY A 244 -3.57 -3.17 -16.77
C GLY A 244 -4.14 -1.87 -16.19
N ASN A 245 -4.78 -1.09 -17.05
CA ASN A 245 -5.50 0.11 -16.63
C ASN A 245 -6.87 -0.26 -16.07
N TYR A 246 -7.26 0.35 -14.96
CA TYR A 246 -8.61 0.24 -14.41
C TYR A 246 -9.66 0.72 -15.42
N ASP A 247 -10.65 -0.13 -15.68
CA ASP A 247 -11.80 0.18 -16.52
C ASP A 247 -13.00 0.55 -15.63
N PRO A 248 -13.37 1.85 -15.54
CA PRO A 248 -14.47 2.30 -14.67
C PRO A 248 -15.85 1.77 -15.07
N MET A 249 -16.01 1.20 -16.27
CA MET A 249 -17.28 0.65 -16.75
C MET A 249 -17.43 -0.85 -16.42
N ASN A 250 -16.33 -1.60 -16.39
CA ASN A 250 -16.36 -3.05 -16.27
C ASN A 250 -15.80 -3.57 -14.94
N ASP A 251 -14.76 -2.95 -14.41
CA ASP A 251 -14.12 -3.42 -13.17
C ASP A 251 -14.97 -3.28 -11.90
N PRO A 252 -15.90 -2.30 -11.76
CA PRO A 252 -16.83 -2.29 -10.63
C PRO A 252 -17.64 -3.57 -10.47
N LYS A 253 -17.87 -4.33 -11.56
CA LYS A 253 -18.58 -5.62 -11.54
C LYS A 253 -17.79 -6.71 -10.79
N LYS A 254 -16.47 -6.52 -10.63
CA LYS A 254 -15.58 -7.43 -9.90
C LYS A 254 -15.53 -7.13 -8.41
N PHE A 255 -16.15 -6.04 -7.93
CA PHE A 255 -16.06 -5.62 -6.55
C PHE A 255 -16.69 -6.65 -5.61
N ASN A 256 -15.90 -7.17 -4.68
CA ASN A 256 -16.40 -7.89 -3.54
C ASN A 256 -16.97 -6.90 -2.52
N LEU A 257 -18.28 -6.67 -2.60
CA LEU A 257 -19.01 -5.84 -1.63
C LEU A 257 -19.68 -6.64 -0.51
N VAL A 258 -19.47 -7.97 -0.48
CA VAL A 258 -20.08 -8.88 0.48
C VAL A 258 -19.12 -9.15 1.63
N ASN A 259 -17.92 -9.66 1.31
CA ASN A 259 -16.94 -10.09 2.29
C ASN A 259 -15.49 -9.76 1.86
N PRO A 260 -15.18 -8.51 1.48
CA PRO A 260 -13.79 -8.17 1.16
C PRO A 260 -12.89 -8.38 2.37
N GLN A 261 -11.62 -8.69 2.11
CA GLN A 261 -10.61 -8.61 3.15
C GLN A 261 -10.47 -7.16 3.64
N VAL A 262 -10.22 -6.99 4.93
CA VAL A 262 -9.91 -5.71 5.55
C VAL A 262 -8.40 -5.66 5.79
N ARG A 263 -7.76 -4.59 5.34
CA ARG A 263 -6.29 -4.41 5.37
C ARG A 263 -5.95 -3.02 5.84
N ASN A 264 -4.75 -2.84 6.38
CA ASN A 264 -4.14 -1.51 6.51
C ASN A 264 -3.11 -1.26 5.39
N THR A 265 -2.64 -2.32 4.72
CA THR A 265 -1.66 -2.26 3.65
C THR A 265 -2.05 -3.15 2.48
N ILE A 266 -2.01 -2.61 1.25
CA ILE A 266 -2.33 -3.34 0.02
C ILE A 266 -1.16 -3.31 -0.96
N ALA A 267 -0.72 -4.50 -1.39
CA ALA A 267 0.27 -4.67 -2.43
C ALA A 267 -0.35 -4.43 -3.80
N VAL A 268 -0.41 -3.18 -4.26
CA VAL A 268 -0.99 -2.80 -5.55
C VAL A 268 -0.27 -3.56 -6.67
N PRO A 269 -0.98 -4.33 -7.53
CA PRO A 269 -0.34 -5.21 -8.50
C PRO A 269 0.67 -4.51 -9.42
N VAL A 270 1.74 -5.21 -9.77
CA VAL A 270 2.71 -4.77 -10.78
C VAL A 270 1.97 -4.49 -12.10
N GLY A 271 2.06 -3.25 -12.60
CA GLY A 271 1.36 -2.84 -13.83
C GLY A 271 -0.16 -3.05 -13.75
N GLY A 272 -0.76 -2.81 -12.58
CA GLY A 272 -2.18 -3.04 -12.35
C GLY A 272 -2.82 -2.03 -11.42
N TRP A 273 -3.93 -2.43 -10.81
CA TRP A 273 -4.73 -1.56 -9.97
C TRP A 273 -5.35 -2.30 -8.79
N ALA A 274 -5.75 -1.52 -7.78
CA ALA A 274 -6.53 -1.99 -6.65
C ALA A 274 -7.62 -0.98 -6.28
N VAL A 275 -8.77 -1.45 -5.81
CA VAL A 275 -9.84 -0.58 -5.31
C VAL A 275 -10.09 -0.85 -3.84
N VAL A 276 -10.04 0.20 -3.04
CA VAL A 276 -10.28 0.14 -1.59
C VAL A 276 -11.37 1.11 -1.15
N ARG A 277 -12.05 0.78 -0.05
CA ARG A 277 -12.97 1.70 0.65
C ARG A 277 -12.66 1.80 2.13
N PHE A 278 -12.67 3.00 2.67
CA PHE A 278 -12.67 3.23 4.10
C PHE A 278 -13.64 4.33 4.48
N ARG A 279 -13.93 4.42 5.77
CA ARG A 279 -14.72 5.50 6.35
C ARG A 279 -13.79 6.45 7.10
N ALA A 280 -13.78 7.72 6.73
CA ALA A 280 -12.93 8.74 7.34
C ALA A 280 -13.50 9.19 8.71
N ASN A 281 -13.58 8.27 9.67
CA ASN A 281 -14.19 8.48 10.98
C ASN A 281 -13.16 8.68 12.12
N ASN A 282 -11.92 8.99 11.77
CA ASN A 282 -10.82 9.25 12.70
C ASN A 282 -10.21 10.64 12.36
N PRO A 283 -10.58 11.71 13.09
CA PRO A 283 -10.10 13.07 12.82
C PRO A 283 -8.57 13.18 13.00
N GLY A 284 -7.93 13.98 12.15
CA GLY A 284 -6.48 14.19 12.20
C GLY A 284 -5.83 14.18 10.82
N VAL A 285 -4.50 14.01 10.80
CA VAL A 285 -3.70 13.99 9.57
C VAL A 285 -3.06 12.62 9.41
N TRP A 286 -3.40 11.93 8.33
CA TRP A 286 -3.07 10.51 8.14
C TRP A 286 -2.30 10.30 6.84
N LEU A 287 -1.07 9.79 6.96
CA LEU A 287 -0.21 9.51 5.82
C LEU A 287 -0.72 8.26 5.07
N MET A 288 -0.74 8.33 3.74
CA MET A 288 -0.89 7.17 2.86
C MET A 288 0.36 7.06 2.01
N HIS A 289 1.09 5.96 2.09
CA HIS A 289 2.40 5.86 1.46
C HIS A 289 2.78 4.44 1.07
N CYS A 290 3.75 4.33 0.16
CA CYS A 290 4.41 3.05 -0.07
C CYS A 290 5.26 2.64 1.14
N HIS A 291 5.13 1.39 1.56
CA HIS A 291 5.84 0.79 2.69
C HIS A 291 7.21 0.21 2.30
N LEU A 292 7.68 0.52 1.09
CA LEU A 292 9.08 0.34 0.73
C LEU A 292 9.83 1.63 1.09
N ASP A 293 10.72 1.54 2.08
CA ASP A 293 11.46 2.68 2.63
C ASP A 293 12.33 3.41 1.60
N VAL A 294 12.63 2.77 0.47
CA VAL A 294 13.32 3.39 -0.66
C VAL A 294 12.40 4.32 -1.48
N HIS A 295 11.06 4.15 -1.40
CA HIS A 295 10.08 4.91 -2.19
C HIS A 295 9.48 6.07 -1.42
N LEU A 296 9.29 5.94 -0.10
CA LEU A 296 8.72 6.99 0.73
C LEU A 296 9.53 8.30 0.67
N PRO A 297 10.87 8.32 0.89
CA PRO A 297 11.67 9.54 0.87
C PRO A 297 11.71 10.25 -0.48
N ILE A 298 11.53 9.49 -1.57
CA ILE A 298 11.49 10.06 -2.93
C ILE A 298 10.08 10.53 -3.33
N GLY A 299 9.08 10.34 -2.46
CA GLY A 299 7.79 11.03 -2.52
C GLY A 299 6.58 10.16 -2.86
N LEU A 300 6.68 8.82 -2.77
CA LEU A 300 5.54 7.91 -3.00
C LEU A 300 4.55 7.92 -1.83
N ALA A 301 3.95 9.09 -1.59
CA ALA A 301 3.01 9.33 -0.50
C ALA A 301 2.00 10.43 -0.83
N MET A 302 0.97 10.53 -0.01
CA MET A 302 0.09 11.67 0.18
C MET A 302 -0.42 11.65 1.62
N ALA A 303 -1.20 12.66 2.04
CA ALA A 303 -1.86 12.62 3.34
C ALA A 303 -3.33 13.01 3.24
N PHE A 304 -4.16 12.39 4.08
CA PHE A 304 -5.53 12.81 4.31
C PHE A 304 -5.59 13.76 5.50
N VAL A 305 -6.38 14.83 5.39
CA VAL A 305 -6.84 15.61 6.53
C VAL A 305 -8.30 15.29 6.76
N VAL A 306 -8.59 14.62 7.86
CA VAL A 306 -9.95 14.26 8.25
C VAL A 306 -10.44 15.31 9.23
N GLU A 307 -11.49 16.01 8.85
CA GLU A 307 -12.09 17.06 9.68
C GLU A 307 -12.60 16.52 11.02
N ASN A 308 -12.73 17.42 12.00
CA ASN A 308 -13.42 17.12 13.24
C ASN A 308 -14.91 16.85 12.97
N GLY A 309 -15.46 15.89 13.70
CA GLY A 309 -16.87 15.57 13.76
C GLY A 309 -17.64 16.47 14.74
N PRO A 310 -18.93 16.17 14.94
CA PRO A 310 -19.83 17.05 15.69
C PRO A 310 -19.73 16.92 17.22
N THR A 311 -18.92 16.01 17.75
CA THR A 311 -18.82 15.74 19.20
C THR A 311 -17.38 15.85 19.70
N PRO A 312 -17.17 16.06 21.02
CA PRO A 312 -15.83 16.02 21.60
C PRO A 312 -15.08 14.71 21.34
N SER A 313 -15.78 13.57 21.36
CA SER A 313 -15.19 12.25 21.07
C SER A 313 -14.86 12.03 19.59
N THR A 314 -15.33 12.91 18.71
CA THR A 314 -15.06 12.89 17.28
C THR A 314 -14.27 14.13 16.87
N THR A 315 -13.56 14.75 17.80
CA THR A 315 -12.67 15.89 17.60
C THR A 315 -11.24 15.46 17.95
N LEU A 316 -10.26 15.92 17.19
CA LEU A 316 -8.85 15.69 17.50
C LEU A 316 -8.53 16.24 18.91
N PRO A 317 -8.05 15.42 19.87
CA PRO A 317 -7.70 15.89 21.20
C PRO A 317 -6.48 16.83 21.18
N PRO A 318 -6.28 17.63 22.25
CA PRO A 318 -5.08 18.45 22.37
C PRO A 318 -3.80 17.58 22.35
N PRO A 319 -2.68 18.13 21.87
CA PRO A 319 -1.41 17.43 21.88
C PRO A 319 -0.97 17.11 23.32
N PRO A 320 -0.19 16.04 23.53
CA PRO A 320 0.35 15.74 24.85
C PRO A 320 1.34 16.84 25.29
N PRO A 321 1.51 17.10 26.61
CA PRO A 321 2.36 18.19 27.10
C PRO A 321 3.84 18.07 26.72
N ASP A 322 4.30 16.88 26.40
CA ASP A 322 5.67 16.53 26.03
C ASP A 322 5.87 16.35 24.51
N LEU A 323 4.93 16.86 23.69
CA LEU A 323 5.07 16.84 22.22
C LEU A 323 6.42 17.47 21.81
N PRO A 324 7.29 16.76 21.06
CA PRO A 324 8.54 17.31 20.56
C PRO A 324 8.32 18.58 19.74
N GLN A 325 9.13 19.60 20.00
CA GLN A 325 9.06 20.88 19.30
C GLN A 325 9.76 20.78 17.94
N CYS A 326 9.18 21.43 16.92
CA CYS A 326 9.69 21.47 15.55
C CYS A 326 10.83 22.49 15.37
#